data_AF-A0A2D4KIL2-F1
#
_entry.id   AF-A0A2D4KIL2-F1
#
_cell.length_a   1.000
_cell.length_b   1.000
_cell.length_c   1.000
_cell.angle_alpha   90.00
_cell.angle_beta   90.00
_cell.angle_gamma   90.00
#
_symmetry.space_group_name_H-M   'P 1'
#
loop_
_entity.id
_entity.type
_entity.pdbx_description
1 polymer ?
#
loop_
_entity_poly.entity_id
_entity_poly.type
_entity_poly.pdbx_seq_one_letter_code
_entity_poly.pdbx_strand_id
1 'polypeptide(L)'
;MFINIAGQAEEFSCCLQNKIVRIREGLDSSWVVHDETSMARPVTIWDEFDPVTPEGVDSLLGRLNTTTCLLDPCPSWLVTATREVTCGWFQSIINASLREGYVPPALKEAVVRPLLKKPSLDPALLSNFRPVSNLRFVAKVVESVVVRQLPQYLEEAAYLDPLQSGFRQGYSTETALVALVDDLWRA
;
A
#
# COMPACT_ATOMS: atom_id res chain seq x y z
N MET A 1 -11.89 20.85 27.47
CA MET A 1 -10.55 21.31 27.06
C MET A 1 -10.51 21.20 25.54
N PHE A 2 -10.84 22.28 24.83
CA PHE A 2 -10.79 22.31 23.37
C PHE A 2 -9.32 22.47 22.97
N ILE A 3 -8.70 21.36 22.59
CA ILE A 3 -7.36 21.38 21.99
C ILE A 3 -7.49 22.18 20.69
N ASN A 4 -6.59 23.14 20.45
CA ASN A 4 -6.51 23.86 19.19
C ASN A 4 -6.01 22.89 18.11
N ILE A 5 -6.94 22.14 17.50
CA ILE A 5 -6.65 21.07 16.54
C ILE A 5 -6.07 21.66 15.23
N ALA A 6 -6.39 22.91 14.89
CA ALA A 6 -5.94 23.54 13.64
C ALA A 6 -4.42 23.79 13.63
N GLY A 7 -3.87 24.39 14.69
CA GLY A 7 -2.43 24.66 14.78
C GLY A 7 -1.58 23.38 14.77
N GLN A 8 -2.04 22.35 15.49
CA GLN A 8 -1.32 21.06 15.54
C GLN A 8 -1.36 20.30 14.20
N ALA A 9 -2.42 20.48 13.40
CA ALA A 9 -2.51 19.86 12.08
C ALA A 9 -1.53 20.49 11.08
N GLU A 10 -1.37 21.81 11.10
CA GLU A 10 -0.40 22.53 10.27
C GLU A 10 1.04 22.19 10.65
N GLU A 11 1.33 22.17 11.96
CA GLU A 11 2.66 21.78 12.46
C GLU A 11 3.01 20.33 12.10
N PHE A 12 2.05 19.41 12.22
CA PHE A 12 2.23 18.02 11.78
C PHE A 12 2.49 17.95 10.28
N SER A 13 1.74 18.71 9.47
CA SER A 13 1.92 18.77 8.02
C SER A 13 3.33 19.24 7.64
N CYS A 14 3.80 20.32 8.26
CA CYS A 14 5.16 20.84 8.05
C CYS A 14 6.22 19.82 8.48
N CYS A 15 6.05 19.18 9.65
CA CYS A 15 6.94 18.12 10.12
C CYS A 15 7.01 16.94 9.12
N LEU A 16 5.87 16.51 8.59
CA LEU A 16 5.77 15.45 7.61
C LEU A 16 6.46 15.82 6.29
N GLN A 17 6.19 17.02 5.77
CA GLN A 17 6.82 17.52 4.54
C GLN A 17 8.34 17.60 4.67
N ASN A 18 8.84 18.18 5.76
CA ASN A 18 10.27 18.24 6.05
C ASN A 18 10.90 16.84 6.12
N LYS A 19 10.20 15.87 6.72
CA LYS A 19 10.66 14.49 6.77
C LYS A 19 10.75 13.87 5.37
N ILE A 20 9.76 14.12 4.49
CA ILE A 20 9.77 13.64 3.11
C ILE A 20 10.95 14.23 2.34
N VAL A 21 11.19 15.55 2.47
CA VAL A 21 12.33 16.23 1.82
C VAL A 21 13.64 15.59 2.25
N ARG A 22 13.88 15.43 3.56
CA ARG A 22 15.10 14.79 4.08
C ARG A 22 15.30 13.36 3.59
N ILE A 23 14.23 12.57 3.51
CA ILE A 23 14.31 11.20 2.98
C ILE A 23 14.75 11.23 1.51
N ARG A 24 14.17 12.13 0.71
CA ARG A 24 14.55 12.27 -0.71
C ARG A 24 16.00 12.68 -0.88
N GLU A 25 16.45 13.70 -0.13
CA GLU A 25 17.84 14.15 -0.15
C GLU A 25 18.83 13.05 0.27
N GLY A 26 18.43 12.18 1.21
CA GLY A 26 19.26 11.05 1.65
C GLY A 26 19.35 9.91 0.63
N LEU A 27 18.31 9.69 -0.19
CA LEU A 27 18.28 8.60 -1.17
C LEU A 27 19.25 8.81 -2.34
N ASP A 28 19.49 10.05 -2.75
CA ASP A 28 20.38 10.37 -3.88
C ASP A 28 21.88 10.19 -3.54
N SER A 29 22.24 10.06 -2.26
CA SER A 29 23.61 10.28 -1.79
C SER A 29 24.58 9.09 -1.86
N SER A 30 24.17 7.84 -2.12
CA SER A 30 25.14 6.72 -2.13
C SER A 30 24.67 5.36 -2.68
N TRP A 31 23.60 5.28 -3.49
CA TRP A 31 23.18 3.99 -4.05
C TRP A 31 24.15 3.52 -5.15
N VAL A 32 25.22 2.82 -4.74
CA VAL A 32 26.02 1.98 -5.64
C VAL A 32 25.23 0.69 -5.83
N VAL A 33 24.61 0.52 -6.99
CA VAL A 33 24.09 -0.79 -7.40
C VAL A 33 25.31 -1.69 -7.55
N HIS A 34 25.51 -2.59 -6.59
CA HIS A 34 26.47 -3.67 -6.78
C HIS A 34 25.96 -4.53 -7.92
N ASP A 35 26.65 -4.47 -9.06
CA ASP A 35 26.45 -5.35 -10.20
C ASP A 35 26.90 -6.76 -9.80
N GLU A 36 26.03 -7.47 -9.07
CA GLU A 36 26.23 -8.90 -8.84
C GLU A 36 25.97 -9.63 -10.15
N THR A 37 27.07 -9.86 -10.87
CA THR A 37 27.31 -10.90 -11.88
C THR A 37 26.04 -11.53 -12.46
N SER A 38 25.64 -11.02 -13.62
CA SER A 38 24.65 -11.57 -14.53
C SER A 38 24.82 -13.09 -14.73
N MET A 39 24.09 -13.89 -13.96
CA MET A 39 23.58 -15.15 -14.44
C MET A 39 22.33 -14.81 -15.23
N ALA A 40 22.29 -15.16 -16.52
CA ALA A 40 21.16 -14.95 -17.41
C ALA A 40 19.92 -15.68 -16.87
N ARG A 41 19.19 -15.05 -15.94
CA ARG A 41 17.86 -15.49 -15.55
C ARG A 41 16.97 -15.27 -16.77
N PRO A 42 16.16 -16.27 -17.18
CA PRO A 42 15.16 -16.04 -18.19
C PRO A 42 14.28 -14.88 -17.71
N VAL A 43 14.27 -13.80 -18.49
CA VAL A 43 13.43 -12.64 -18.19
C VAL A 43 12.01 -13.05 -18.50
N THR A 44 11.25 -13.43 -17.48
CA THR A 44 9.79 -13.52 -17.59
C THR A 44 9.29 -12.07 -17.64
N ILE A 45 8.62 -11.69 -18.72
CA ILE A 45 8.02 -10.36 -18.82
C ILE A 45 6.57 -10.46 -18.36
N TRP A 46 6.11 -9.52 -17.55
CA TRP A 46 4.71 -9.39 -17.21
C TRP A 46 4.09 -8.37 -18.13
N ASP A 47 3.33 -8.84 -19.11
CA ASP A 47 2.81 -7.97 -20.16
C ASP A 47 1.52 -7.26 -19.73
N GLU A 48 0.67 -7.93 -18.92
CA GLU A 48 -0.62 -7.38 -18.53
C GLU A 48 -1.18 -7.98 -17.23
N PHE A 49 -2.04 -7.20 -16.56
CA PHE A 49 -2.85 -7.67 -15.44
C PHE A 49 -4.05 -8.48 -15.94
N ASP A 50 -4.44 -9.51 -15.20
CA ASP A 50 -5.65 -10.26 -15.46
C ASP A 50 -6.89 -9.37 -15.22
N PRO A 51 -7.86 -9.33 -16.16
CA PRO A 51 -9.11 -8.63 -15.93
C PRO A 51 -9.91 -9.30 -14.81
N VAL A 52 -10.66 -8.51 -14.05
CA VAL A 52 -11.54 -9.02 -13.01
C VAL A 52 -12.95 -9.33 -13.55
N THR A 53 -13.53 -10.42 -13.06
CA THR A 53 -14.92 -10.79 -13.32
C THR A 53 -15.87 -10.11 -12.32
N PRO A 54 -17.18 -10.02 -12.61
CA PRO A 54 -18.17 -9.48 -11.67
C PRO A 54 -18.16 -10.21 -10.32
N GLU A 55 -18.01 -11.54 -10.33
CA GLU A 55 -17.95 -12.38 -9.13
C GLU A 55 -16.66 -12.12 -8.33
N GLY A 56 -15.55 -11.91 -9.05
CA GLY A 56 -14.29 -11.50 -8.44
C GLY A 56 -14.41 -10.15 -7.73
N VAL A 57 -15.13 -9.20 -8.34
CA VAL A 57 -15.41 -7.89 -7.73
C VAL A 57 -16.34 -8.01 -6.53
N ASP A 58 -17.40 -8.82 -6.60
CA ASP A 58 -18.30 -9.02 -5.47
C ASP A 58 -17.57 -9.63 -4.26
N SER A 59 -16.77 -10.68 -4.50
CA SER A 59 -15.91 -11.30 -3.48
C SER A 59 -14.94 -10.28 -2.88
N LEU A 60 -14.33 -9.44 -3.72
CA LEU A 60 -13.41 -8.39 -3.30
C LEU A 60 -14.10 -7.37 -2.40
N LEU A 61 -15.24 -6.83 -2.83
CA LEU A 61 -16.05 -5.90 -2.04
C LEU A 61 -16.55 -6.54 -0.74
N GLY A 62 -16.75 -7.86 -0.74
CA GLY A 62 -17.03 -8.72 0.42
C GLY A 62 -15.98 -8.67 1.52
N ARG A 63 -14.71 -8.63 1.12
CA ARG A 63 -13.55 -8.79 2.02
C ARG A 63 -12.91 -7.46 2.41
N LEU A 64 -13.11 -6.41 1.62
CA LEU A 64 -12.49 -5.11 1.85
C LEU A 64 -13.01 -4.45 3.13
N ASN A 65 -12.10 -3.78 3.83
CA ASN A 65 -12.50 -2.96 4.96
C ASN A 65 -13.39 -1.79 4.48
N THR A 66 -14.49 -1.55 5.18
CA THR A 66 -15.45 -0.49 4.82
C THR A 66 -15.00 0.87 5.35
N THR A 67 -13.71 1.21 5.21
CA THR A 67 -13.19 2.48 5.69
C THR A 67 -13.51 3.61 4.71
N THR A 68 -14.48 4.46 5.11
CA THR A 68 -14.91 5.62 4.32
C THR A 68 -13.85 6.72 4.38
N CYS A 69 -13.53 7.28 3.22
CA CYS A 69 -12.79 8.52 3.09
C CYS A 69 -13.74 9.71 3.11
N LEU A 70 -13.30 10.84 3.69
CA LEU A 70 -14.08 12.08 3.67
C LEU A 70 -14.31 12.62 2.26
N LEU A 71 -13.48 12.19 1.31
CA LEU A 71 -13.57 12.56 -0.11
C LEU A 71 -14.42 11.58 -0.93
N ASP A 72 -15.00 10.56 -0.29
CA ASP A 72 -15.92 9.65 -0.97
C ASP A 72 -17.28 10.34 -1.17
N PRO A 73 -17.97 10.10 -2.32
CA PRO A 73 -19.29 10.66 -2.56
C PRO A 73 -20.36 10.07 -1.64
N CYS A 74 -20.11 8.88 -1.09
CA CYS A 74 -20.99 8.21 -0.15
C CYS A 74 -20.18 7.29 0.78
N PRO A 75 -20.76 6.87 1.91
CA PRO A 75 -20.11 5.91 2.79
C PRO A 75 -19.83 4.57 2.10
N SER A 76 -18.66 3.99 2.36
CA SER A 76 -18.25 2.68 1.81
C SER A 76 -19.17 1.53 2.21
N TRP A 77 -19.85 1.62 3.36
CA TRP A 77 -20.86 0.61 3.73
C TRP A 77 -22.05 0.59 2.76
N LEU A 78 -22.42 1.74 2.17
CA LEU A 78 -23.52 1.84 1.23
C LEU A 78 -23.16 1.10 -0.07
N VAL A 79 -21.94 1.29 -0.56
CA VAL A 79 -21.40 0.55 -1.69
C VAL A 79 -21.47 -0.96 -1.44
N THR A 80 -21.07 -1.41 -0.24
CA THR A 80 -21.14 -2.83 0.11
C THR A 80 -22.57 -3.36 0.30
N ALA A 81 -23.52 -2.50 0.67
CA ALA A 81 -24.93 -2.88 0.78
C ALA A 81 -25.62 -2.98 -0.59
N THR A 82 -25.10 -2.28 -1.61
CA THR A 82 -25.65 -2.25 -2.97
C THR A 82 -24.71 -2.91 -3.99
N ARG A 83 -24.03 -4.00 -3.61
CA ARG A 83 -23.08 -4.71 -4.49
C ARG A 83 -23.73 -5.23 -5.76
N GLU A 84 -24.95 -5.75 -5.66
CA GLU A 84 -25.72 -6.25 -6.82
C GLU A 84 -25.79 -5.24 -7.97
N VAL A 85 -25.83 -3.94 -7.65
CA VAL A 85 -25.87 -2.86 -8.65
C VAL A 85 -24.48 -2.27 -8.92
N THR A 86 -23.64 -2.16 -7.91
CA THR A 86 -22.35 -1.44 -8.01
C THR A 86 -21.22 -2.30 -8.58
N CYS A 87 -21.29 -3.63 -8.50
CA CYS A 87 -20.22 -4.53 -8.95
C CYS A 87 -19.81 -4.28 -10.41
N GLY A 88 -20.77 -4.09 -11.33
CA GLY A 88 -20.47 -3.82 -12.74
C GLY A 88 -19.71 -2.50 -12.97
N TRP A 89 -20.01 -1.47 -12.18
CA TRP A 89 -19.29 -0.19 -12.26
C TRP A 89 -17.86 -0.33 -11.76
N PHE A 90 -17.66 -1.01 -10.63
CA PHE A 90 -16.32 -1.29 -10.10
C PHE A 90 -15.51 -2.13 -11.07
N GLN A 91 -16.09 -3.18 -11.64
CA GLN A 91 -15.43 -4.00 -12.66
C GLN A 91 -14.93 -3.15 -13.83
N SER A 92 -15.79 -2.28 -14.35
CA SER A 92 -15.46 -1.39 -15.48
C SER A 92 -14.30 -0.45 -15.13
N ILE A 93 -14.33 0.17 -13.94
CA ILE A 93 -13.29 1.07 -13.47
C ILE A 93 -11.96 0.33 -13.27
N ILE A 94 -11.99 -0.85 -12.63
CA ILE A 94 -10.80 -1.66 -12.37
C ILE A 94 -10.17 -2.07 -13.69
N ASN A 95 -10.93 -2.71 -14.58
CA ASN A 95 -10.41 -3.23 -15.84
C ASN A 95 -9.90 -2.12 -16.76
N ALA A 96 -10.58 -0.96 -16.79
CA ALA A 96 -10.07 0.21 -17.50
C ALA A 96 -8.73 0.68 -16.92
N SER A 97 -8.63 0.81 -15.60
CA SER A 97 -7.42 1.25 -14.92
C SER A 97 -6.23 0.30 -15.14
N LEU A 98 -6.47 -1.02 -15.07
CA LEU A 98 -5.47 -2.05 -15.29
C LEU A 98 -4.96 -2.04 -16.73
N ARG A 99 -5.89 -2.04 -17.70
CA ARG A 99 -5.58 -2.05 -19.14
C ARG A 99 -4.82 -0.80 -19.57
N GLU A 100 -5.19 0.36 -19.02
CA GLU A 100 -4.59 1.65 -19.39
C GLU A 100 -3.34 1.98 -18.56
N GLY A 101 -3.04 1.21 -17.52
CA GLY A 101 -1.96 1.50 -16.58
C GLY A 101 -2.14 2.85 -15.88
N TYR A 102 -3.37 3.35 -15.78
CA TYR A 102 -3.68 4.70 -15.35
C TYR A 102 -4.65 4.71 -14.17
N VAL A 103 -4.26 5.44 -13.11
CA VAL A 103 -5.13 5.78 -11.99
C VAL A 103 -5.33 7.30 -11.98
N PRO A 104 -6.59 7.80 -12.04
CA PRO A 104 -6.89 9.22 -12.03
C PRO A 104 -6.28 9.95 -10.81
N PRO A 105 -5.78 11.19 -10.95
CA PRO A 105 -5.22 11.98 -9.84
C PRO A 105 -6.14 12.07 -8.62
N ALA A 106 -7.45 12.19 -8.83
CA ALA A 106 -8.42 12.16 -7.74
C ALA A 106 -8.34 10.84 -6.94
N LEU A 107 -8.21 9.68 -7.59
CA LEU A 107 -8.10 8.42 -6.85
C LEU A 107 -6.76 8.27 -6.12
N LYS A 108 -5.73 9.05 -6.48
CA LYS A 108 -4.44 9.10 -5.76
C LYS A 108 -4.44 10.03 -4.55
N GLU A 109 -5.49 10.85 -4.41
CA GLU A 109 -5.62 11.79 -3.30
C GLU A 109 -6.04 11.06 -2.01
N ALA A 110 -5.33 11.34 -0.92
CA ALA A 110 -5.59 10.73 0.39
C ALA A 110 -5.81 11.79 1.46
N VAL A 111 -6.74 11.52 2.38
CA VAL A 111 -6.87 12.27 3.62
C VAL A 111 -5.87 11.71 4.63
N VAL A 112 -4.85 12.48 4.97
CA VAL A 112 -3.82 12.07 5.93
C VAL A 112 -4.33 12.31 7.35
N ARG A 113 -4.37 11.24 8.16
CA ARG A 113 -4.74 11.30 9.58
C ARG A 113 -3.50 11.02 10.45
N PRO A 114 -3.08 11.97 11.32
CA PRO A 114 -2.05 11.69 12.30
C PRO A 114 -2.60 10.78 13.39
N LEU A 115 -1.99 9.59 13.57
CA LEU A 115 -2.33 8.67 14.66
C LEU A 115 -1.12 8.46 15.56
N LEU A 116 -1.34 8.41 16.87
CA LEU A 116 -0.28 8.06 17.82
C LEU A 116 0.26 6.66 17.53
N LYS A 117 1.60 6.54 17.54
CA LYS A 117 2.28 5.25 17.33
C LYS A 117 1.89 4.23 18.39
N LYS A 118 1.82 4.66 19.65
CA LYS A 118 1.34 3.89 20.80
C LYS A 118 0.48 4.81 21.70
N PRO A 119 -0.57 4.29 22.36
CA PRO A 119 -1.42 5.11 23.23
C PRO A 119 -0.70 5.77 24.41
N SER A 120 0.42 5.19 24.86
CA SER A 120 1.20 5.66 26.01
C SER A 120 2.21 6.76 25.67
N LEU A 121 2.35 7.16 24.41
CA LEU A 121 3.30 8.18 23.99
C LEU A 121 2.74 9.58 24.19
N ASP A 122 3.63 10.53 24.45
CA ASP A 122 3.28 11.95 24.61
C ASP A 122 2.69 12.54 23.31
N PRO A 123 1.43 13.01 23.33
CA PRO A 123 0.78 13.67 22.18
C PRO A 123 1.33 15.06 21.86
N ALA A 124 2.14 15.68 22.73
CA ALA A 124 2.80 16.95 22.44
C ALA A 124 3.96 16.78 21.44
N LEU A 125 4.54 15.58 21.35
CA LEU A 125 5.67 15.31 20.47
C LEU A 125 5.21 14.76 19.11
N LEU A 126 5.33 15.57 18.06
CA LEU A 126 4.89 15.21 16.69
C LEU A 126 5.58 13.95 16.13
N SER A 127 6.80 13.63 16.55
CA SER A 127 7.51 12.42 16.13
C SER A 127 6.87 11.12 16.66
N ASN A 128 6.00 11.21 17.66
CA ASN A 128 5.21 10.08 18.17
C ASN A 128 4.00 9.74 17.29
N PHE A 129 3.67 10.57 16.31
CA PHE A 129 2.60 10.29 15.37
C PHE A 129 3.14 9.54 14.14
N ARG A 130 2.26 8.76 13.52
CA ARG A 130 2.44 8.22 12.18
C ARG A 130 1.33 8.80 11.28
N PRO A 131 1.66 9.22 10.04
CA PRO A 131 0.63 9.56 9.07
C PRO A 131 -0.06 8.26 8.61
N VAL A 132 -1.39 8.28 8.54
CA VAL A 132 -2.18 7.22 7.90
C VAL A 132 -2.94 7.85 6.74
N SER A 133 -2.62 7.42 5.53
CA SER A 133 -3.29 7.86 4.30
C SER A 133 -4.62 7.13 4.15
N ASN A 134 -5.72 7.87 4.17
CA ASN A 134 -7.05 7.35 3.88
C ASN A 134 -7.44 7.72 2.45
N LEU A 135 -7.23 6.79 1.51
CA LEU A 135 -7.62 6.93 0.11
C LEU A 135 -9.12 6.76 -0.09
N ARG A 136 -9.64 7.31 -1.20
CA ARG A 136 -11.03 7.07 -1.64
C ARG A 136 -11.30 5.57 -1.76
N PHE A 137 -12.50 5.12 -1.42
CA PHE A 137 -12.85 3.68 -1.41
C PHE A 137 -12.59 3.03 -2.78
N VAL A 138 -12.93 3.72 -3.88
CA VAL A 138 -12.68 3.23 -5.24
C VAL A 138 -11.19 2.98 -5.51
N ALA A 139 -10.30 3.86 -5.03
CA ALA A 139 -8.87 3.68 -5.18
C ALA A 139 -8.40 2.40 -4.47
N LYS A 140 -8.87 2.17 -3.23
CA LYS A 140 -8.55 0.95 -2.47
C LYS A 140 -9.02 -0.32 -3.18
N VAL A 141 -10.18 -0.27 -3.84
CA VAL A 141 -10.68 -1.41 -4.63
C VAL A 141 -9.76 -1.70 -5.81
N VAL A 142 -9.35 -0.67 -6.57
CA VAL A 142 -8.39 -0.86 -7.68
C VAL A 142 -7.04 -1.38 -7.18
N GLU A 143 -6.48 -0.76 -6.14
CA GLU A 143 -5.22 -1.18 -5.51
C GLU A 143 -5.26 -2.62 -5.02
N SER A 144 -6.39 -3.07 -4.47
CA SER A 144 -6.51 -4.43 -3.94
C SER A 144 -6.41 -5.52 -5.01
N VAL A 145 -6.75 -5.20 -6.27
CA VAL A 145 -6.54 -6.13 -7.40
C VAL A 145 -5.06 -6.18 -7.79
N VAL A 146 -4.41 -5.02 -7.84
CA VAL A 146 -2.96 -4.91 -8.11
C VAL A 146 -2.15 -5.63 -7.03
N VAL A 147 -2.46 -5.41 -5.76
CA VAL A 147 -1.82 -6.06 -4.60
C VAL A 147 -2.01 -7.57 -4.59
N ARG A 148 -3.06 -8.08 -5.24
CA ARG A 148 -3.25 -9.53 -5.39
C ARG A 148 -2.37 -10.10 -6.50
N GLN A 149 -2.34 -9.45 -7.67
CA GLN A 149 -1.69 -10.02 -8.85
C GLN A 149 -0.18 -9.76 -8.91
N LEU A 150 0.27 -8.55 -8.56
CA LEU A 150 1.69 -8.17 -8.69
C LEU A 150 2.61 -9.03 -7.82
N PRO A 151 2.37 -9.21 -6.50
CA PRO A 151 3.24 -10.05 -5.68
C PRO A 151 3.24 -11.52 -6.12
N GLN A 152 2.09 -12.03 -6.57
CA GLN A 152 1.98 -13.39 -7.09
C GLN A 152 2.91 -13.57 -8.30
N TYR A 153 2.86 -12.64 -9.25
CA TYR A 153 3.76 -12.66 -10.41
C TYR A 153 5.24 -12.57 -10.01
N LEU A 154 5.59 -11.64 -9.10
CA LEU A 154 6.98 -11.48 -8.64
C LEU A 154 7.53 -12.74 -7.97
N GLU A 155 6.68 -13.50 -7.27
CA GLU A 155 7.02 -14.78 -6.67
C GLU A 155 7.22 -15.87 -7.72
N GLU A 156 6.25 -16.04 -8.64
CA GLU A 156 6.29 -17.05 -9.71
C GLU A 156 7.47 -16.85 -10.67
N ALA A 157 7.85 -15.60 -10.94
CA ALA A 157 9.00 -15.25 -11.74
C ALA A 157 10.34 -15.21 -10.97
N ALA A 158 10.33 -15.52 -9.66
CA ALA A 158 11.51 -15.47 -8.78
C ALA A 158 12.25 -14.12 -8.82
N TYR A 159 11.49 -13.01 -8.86
CA TYR A 159 12.01 -11.64 -8.85
C TYR A 159 12.19 -11.05 -7.45
N LEU A 160 11.56 -11.65 -6.44
CA LEU A 160 11.81 -11.27 -5.05
C LEU A 160 13.20 -11.75 -4.61
N ASP A 161 13.85 -10.95 -3.76
CA ASP A 161 15.08 -11.36 -3.11
C ASP A 161 14.81 -12.60 -2.25
N PRO A 162 15.62 -13.67 -2.34
CA PRO A 162 15.45 -14.89 -1.53
C PRO A 162 15.38 -14.61 -0.02
N LEU A 163 16.07 -13.58 0.47
CA LEU A 163 16.11 -13.16 1.87
C LEU A 163 14.98 -12.18 2.22
N GLN A 164 14.18 -11.73 1.25
CA GLN A 164 13.04 -10.86 1.51
C GLN A 164 11.92 -11.65 2.22
N SER A 165 11.72 -11.33 3.50
CA SER A 165 10.55 -11.79 4.29
C SER A 165 9.44 -10.74 4.39
N GLY A 166 9.78 -9.45 4.24
CA GLY A 166 8.81 -8.37 4.30
C GLY A 166 7.88 -8.37 3.10
N PHE A 167 6.58 -8.14 3.34
CA PHE A 167 5.55 -8.01 2.29
C PHE A 167 5.45 -9.20 1.33
N ARG A 168 5.86 -10.39 1.78
CA ARG A 168 5.83 -11.63 1.02
C ARG A 168 4.87 -12.62 1.67
N GLN A 169 3.98 -13.21 0.88
CA GLN A 169 2.99 -14.15 1.40
C GLN A 169 3.66 -15.39 2.01
N GLY A 170 3.24 -15.79 3.20
CA GLY A 170 3.83 -16.92 3.92
C GLY A 170 5.10 -16.60 4.72
N TYR A 171 5.60 -15.36 4.65
CA TYR A 171 6.74 -14.88 5.42
C TYR A 171 6.31 -13.88 6.50
N SER A 172 7.11 -13.78 7.56
CA SER A 172 6.91 -12.88 8.68
C SER A 172 8.25 -12.39 9.25
N THR A 173 8.19 -11.58 10.30
CA THR A 173 9.40 -11.23 11.07
C THR A 173 10.02 -12.44 11.76
N GLU A 174 9.22 -13.48 12.05
CA GLU A 174 9.70 -14.70 12.68
C GLU A 174 10.44 -15.58 11.69
N THR A 175 9.95 -15.70 10.45
CA THR A 175 10.67 -16.46 9.40
C THR A 175 12.02 -15.82 9.09
N ALA A 176 12.08 -14.49 9.08
CA ALA A 176 13.33 -13.74 8.93
C ALA A 176 14.31 -14.01 10.08
N LEU A 177 13.81 -14.03 11.33
CA LEU A 177 14.63 -14.31 12.50
C LEU A 177 15.16 -15.75 12.49
N VAL A 178 14.32 -16.73 12.12
CA VAL A 178 14.73 -18.13 12.03
C VAL A 178 15.83 -18.31 10.98
N ALA A 179 15.67 -17.72 9.78
CA ALA A 179 16.69 -17.77 8.73
C ALA A 179 18.02 -17.17 9.20
N LEU A 180 17.97 -15.99 9.81
CA LEU A 180 19.17 -15.33 10.36
C LEU A 180 19.87 -16.19 11.42
N VAL A 181 19.11 -16.80 12.33
CA VAL A 181 19.68 -17.66 13.37
C VAL A 181 20.32 -18.90 12.74
N ASP A 182 19.66 -19.59 11.82
CA ASP A 182 20.22 -20.76 11.11
C ASP A 182 21.53 -20.41 10.38
N ASP A 183 21.59 -19.26 9.70
CA ASP A 183 22.82 -18.78 9.04
C ASP A 183 23.97 -18.56 10.05
N LEU A 184 23.68 -17.95 11.20
CA LEU A 184 24.66 -17.74 12.27
C LEU A 184 25.17 -19.06 12.88
N TRP A 185 24.34 -20.10 12.94
CA TRP A 185 24.76 -21.42 13.43
C TRP A 185 25.62 -22.19 12.43
N ARG A 186 25.53 -21.88 11.14
CA ARG A 186 26.29 -22.54 10.07
C ARG A 186 27.63 -21.86 9.72
N ALA A 187 27.82 -20.62 10.17
CA ALA A 187 29.05 -19.83 10.00
C ALA A 187 30.14 -20.21 11.02
#